data_AF-A0A961ZDH9-F1
#
_entry.id   AF-A0A961ZDH9-F1
#
_cell.length_a   1.000
_cell.length_b   1.000
_cell.length_c   1.000
_cell.angle_alpha   90.00
_cell.angle_beta   90.00
_cell.angle_gamma   90.00
#
_symmetry.space_group_name_H-M   'P 1'
#
loop_
_entity.id
_entity.type
_entity.pdbx_description
1 polymer ?
#
loop_
_entity_poly.entity_id
_entity_poly.type
_entity_poly.pdbx_seq_one_letter_code
_entity_poly.pdbx_strand_id
1 'polypeptide(L)'
;MAKVIGIDLGTTNSCVAVMDGKDPKVIENSEGARTTPSMVGFSDEGERLVGQPAKRQAVTNPEGTLFAVKRLIGRRFDDPMVEKDKKLVPYKIVKADNGDAWVEVNGKAMSPAEVSAMILTKMKETAESFLGENVTQAVITVPAYFNDSQRQATKDAG
;
A
#
# COMPACT_ATOMS: atom_id res chain seq x y z
N MET A 1 0.34 17.95 20.88
CA MET A 1 1.19 16.86 20.32
C MET A 1 0.36 16.20 19.25
N ALA A 2 0.88 16.06 18.03
CA ALA A 2 0.16 15.35 16.96
C ALA A 2 -0.12 13.91 17.42
N LYS A 3 -1.33 13.42 17.19
CA LYS A 3 -1.67 12.02 17.54
C LYS A 3 -0.85 11.06 16.68
N VAL A 4 -0.29 10.03 17.32
CA VAL A 4 0.30 8.88 16.62
C VAL A 4 -0.82 7.96 16.17
N ILE A 5 -0.87 7.63 14.88
CA ILE A 5 -1.89 6.74 14.31
C ILE A 5 -1.37 5.31 14.17
N GLY A 6 -2.26 4.32 14.29
CA GLY A 6 -1.94 2.92 14.02
C GLY A 6 -2.45 2.52 12.64
N ILE A 7 -1.57 2.03 11.78
CA ILE A 7 -1.92 1.57 10.43
C ILE A 7 -1.62 0.08 10.29
N ASP A 8 -2.66 -0.70 10.05
CA ASP A 8 -2.49 -2.05 9.52
C ASP A 8 -2.34 -1.98 8.01
N LEU A 9 -1.12 -2.12 7.50
CA LEU A 9 -0.83 -2.16 6.07
C LEU A 9 -0.98 -3.59 5.57
N GLY A 10 -2.18 -4.11 5.38
CA GLY A 10 -2.34 -5.50 4.90
C GLY A 10 -1.99 -5.71 3.42
N THR A 11 -1.93 -6.98 3.01
CA THR A 11 -1.71 -7.37 1.60
C THR A 11 -2.94 -7.08 0.72
N THR A 12 -4.14 -7.18 1.30
CA THR A 12 -5.42 -7.07 0.58
C THR A 12 -6.23 -5.87 1.03
N ASN A 13 -6.25 -5.61 2.34
CA ASN A 13 -6.94 -4.46 2.92
C ASN A 13 -6.01 -3.80 3.93
N SER A 14 -6.16 -2.49 4.09
CA SER A 14 -5.50 -1.70 5.11
C SER A 14 -6.55 -1.06 6.02
N CYS A 15 -6.15 -0.79 7.25
CA CYS A 15 -7.00 -0.24 8.30
C CYS A 15 -6.22 0.82 9.07
N VAL A 16 -6.89 1.89 9.50
CA VAL A 16 -6.29 2.93 10.33
C VAL A 16 -7.11 3.12 11.60
N ALA A 17 -6.40 3.25 12.72
CA ALA A 17 -6.97 3.48 14.04
C ALA A 17 -6.24 4.62 14.76
N VAL A 18 -6.96 5.26 15.68
CA VAL A 18 -6.45 6.31 16.57
C VAL A 18 -6.80 5.99 18.02
N MET A 19 -6.11 6.62 18.96
CA MET A 19 -6.55 6.65 20.35
C MET A 19 -7.57 7.77 20.58
N ASP A 20 -8.75 7.39 21.03
CA ASP A 20 -9.81 8.29 21.50
C ASP A 20 -9.87 8.21 23.04
N GLY A 21 -9.14 9.11 23.70
CA GLY A 21 -8.86 8.97 25.13
C GLY A 21 -8.04 7.72 25.43
N LYS A 22 -8.66 6.73 26.10
CA LYS A 22 -8.04 5.45 26.46
C LYS A 22 -8.39 4.31 25.51
N ASP A 23 -9.38 4.52 24.64
CA ASP A 23 -9.92 3.47 23.80
C ASP A 23 -9.38 3.58 22.36
N PRO A 24 -8.96 2.47 21.75
CA PRO A 24 -8.61 2.45 20.34
C PRO A 24 -9.88 2.52 19.49
N LYS A 25 -9.87 3.35 18.45
CA LYS A 25 -10.99 3.54 17.52
C LYS A 25 -10.53 3.37 16.08
N VAL A 26 -11.14 2.42 15.37
CA VAL A 26 -10.98 2.27 13.92
C VAL A 26 -11.78 3.36 13.21
N ILE A 27 -11.17 4.02 12.23
CA ILE A 27 -11.76 5.14 11.50
C ILE A 27 -12.32 4.66 10.16
N GLU A 28 -13.42 5.26 9.74
CA GLU A 28 -14.02 5.06 8.41
C GLU A 28 -13.31 5.93 7.37
N ASN A 29 -13.03 5.36 6.19
CA ASN A 29 -12.48 6.10 5.06
C ASN A 29 -13.55 7.00 4.41
N SER A 30 -13.15 7.77 3.39
CA SER A 30 -14.05 8.64 2.60
C SER A 30 -15.21 7.89 1.93
N GLU A 31 -15.10 6.57 1.78
CA GLU A 31 -16.15 5.71 1.22
C GLU A 31 -17.07 5.08 2.29
N GLY A 32 -16.91 5.46 3.57
CA GLY A 32 -17.70 4.96 4.69
C GLY A 32 -17.34 3.54 5.16
N ALA A 33 -16.18 3.02 4.74
CA ALA A 33 -15.71 1.68 5.11
C ALA A 33 -14.58 1.75 6.15
N ARG A 34 -14.54 0.79 7.08
CA ARG A 34 -13.49 0.67 8.10
C ARG A 34 -12.20 0.04 7.61
N THR A 35 -12.17 -0.39 6.37
CA THR A 35 -10.97 -0.92 5.71
C THR A 35 -10.93 -0.41 4.28
N THR A 36 -9.73 -0.16 3.78
CA THR A 36 -9.47 0.30 2.41
C THR A 36 -8.75 -0.80 1.65
N PRO A 37 -9.19 -1.19 0.44
CA PRO A 37 -8.44 -2.13 -0.39
C PRO A 37 -6.99 -1.67 -0.60
N SER A 38 -6.02 -2.57 -0.43
CA SER A 38 -4.59 -2.31 -0.67
C SER A 38 -4.29 -2.39 -2.16
N MET A 39 -4.93 -1.51 -2.92
CA MET A 39 -4.87 -1.46 -4.38
C MET A 39 -4.61 -0.02 -4.83
N VAL A 40 -3.75 0.11 -5.85
CA VAL A 40 -3.44 1.37 -6.52
C VAL A 40 -3.67 1.18 -8.01
N GLY A 41 -4.47 2.05 -8.61
CA GLY A 41 -4.76 2.05 -10.03
C GLY A 41 -4.25 3.32 -10.69
N PHE A 42 -3.88 3.24 -11.96
CA PHE A 42 -3.57 4.39 -12.80
C PHE A 42 -4.52 4.40 -13.98
N SER A 43 -5.28 5.47 -14.17
CA SER A 43 -6.13 5.64 -15.34
C SER A 43 -5.27 5.86 -16.60
N ASP A 44 -5.90 5.73 -17.77
CA ASP A 44 -5.24 6.03 -19.06
C ASP A 44 -4.79 7.51 -19.15
N GLU A 45 -5.46 8.39 -18.41
CA GLU A 45 -5.13 9.82 -18.28
C GLU A 45 -4.05 10.09 -17.23
N GLY A 46 -3.53 9.05 -16.58
CA GLY A 46 -2.49 9.14 -15.55
C GLY A 46 -3.01 9.50 -14.16
N GLU A 47 -4.32 9.52 -13.94
CA GLU A 47 -4.91 9.75 -12.62
C GLU A 47 -4.61 8.55 -11.70
N ARG A 48 -4.12 8.85 -10.49
CA ARG A 48 -3.87 7.83 -9.47
C ARG A 48 -5.13 7.60 -8.63
N LEU A 49 -5.58 6.35 -8.63
CA LEU A 49 -6.69 5.84 -7.82
C LEU A 49 -6.13 4.97 -6.68
N VAL A 50 -6.68 5.07 -5.47
CA VAL A 50 -6.27 4.24 -4.32
C VAL A 50 -7.51 3.70 -3.62
N GLY A 51 -7.49 2.42 -3.22
CA GLY A 51 -8.58 1.82 -2.45
C GLY A 51 -9.75 1.36 -3.31
N GLN A 52 -10.97 1.74 -2.92
CA GLN A 52 -12.19 1.29 -3.58
C GLN A 52 -12.30 1.75 -5.05
N PRO A 53 -11.90 2.98 -5.43
CA PRO A 53 -11.80 3.39 -6.84
C PRO A 53 -10.88 2.49 -7.68
N ALA A 54 -9.67 2.19 -7.20
CA ALA A 54 -8.74 1.29 -7.88
C ALA A 54 -9.32 -0.12 -8.04
N LYS A 55 -9.96 -0.64 -6.98
CA LYS A 55 -10.62 -1.96 -7.01
C LYS A 55 -11.74 -2.04 -8.06
N ARG A 56 -12.50 -0.95 -8.26
CA ARG A 56 -13.62 -0.93 -9.24
C ARG A 56 -13.13 -1.06 -10.68
N GLN A 57 -12.01 -0.44 -11.03
CA GLN A 57 -11.46 -0.51 -12.39
C GLN A 57 -10.60 -1.75 -12.65
N ALA A 58 -10.27 -2.56 -11.63
CA ALA A 58 -9.31 -3.66 -11.76
C ALA A 58 -9.69 -4.70 -12.83
N VAL A 59 -10.98 -4.85 -13.13
CA VAL A 59 -11.47 -5.79 -14.15
C VAL A 59 -11.28 -5.23 -15.57
N THR A 60 -11.46 -3.93 -15.75
CA THR A 60 -11.35 -3.26 -17.06
C THR A 60 -9.95 -2.74 -17.36
N ASN A 61 -9.13 -2.52 -16.32
CA ASN A 61 -7.75 -2.09 -16.40
C ASN A 61 -6.85 -2.95 -15.49
N PRO A 62 -6.64 -4.24 -15.84
CA PRO A 62 -5.92 -5.18 -14.99
C PRO A 62 -4.41 -4.87 -14.93
N GLU A 63 -3.77 -4.49 -16.04
CA GLU A 63 -2.34 -4.18 -16.07
C GLU A 63 -2.01 -2.85 -15.37
N GLY A 64 -2.93 -1.88 -15.40
CA GLY A 64 -2.80 -0.59 -14.72
C GLY A 64 -3.23 -0.60 -13.26
N THR A 65 -3.62 -1.75 -12.70
CA THR A 65 -4.08 -1.87 -11.31
C THR A 65 -3.19 -2.80 -10.49
N LEU A 66 -2.45 -2.21 -9.55
CA LEU A 66 -1.53 -2.86 -8.65
C LEU A 66 -2.24 -3.34 -7.38
N PHE A 67 -2.01 -4.59 -7.00
CA PHE A 67 -2.55 -5.21 -5.79
C PHE A 67 -1.61 -6.30 -5.26
N ALA A 68 -1.76 -6.68 -3.98
CA ALA A 68 -0.89 -7.65 -3.32
C ALA A 68 0.61 -7.29 -3.33
N VAL A 69 0.94 -6.02 -3.54
CA VAL A 69 2.32 -5.52 -3.65
C VAL A 69 3.14 -5.74 -2.37
N LYS A 70 2.48 -5.91 -1.21
CA LYS A 70 3.13 -6.33 0.04
C LYS A 70 3.83 -7.69 -0.06
N ARG A 71 3.49 -8.53 -1.05
CA ARG A 71 4.23 -9.78 -1.32
C ARG A 71 5.60 -9.53 -1.94
N LEU A 72 5.77 -8.42 -2.66
CA LEU A 72 7.00 -8.05 -3.37
C LEU A 72 7.93 -7.16 -2.54
N ILE A 73 7.40 -6.49 -1.51
CA ILE A 73 8.17 -5.54 -0.69
C ILE A 73 9.41 -6.22 -0.08
N GLY A 74 10.57 -5.60 -0.27
CA GLY A 74 11.87 -6.10 0.20
C GLY A 74 12.32 -7.43 -0.42
N ARG A 75 11.80 -7.82 -1.59
CA ARG A 75 12.22 -9.04 -2.30
C ARG A 75 13.08 -8.74 -3.52
N ARG A 76 13.96 -9.70 -3.82
CA ARG A 76 14.76 -9.72 -5.05
C ARG A 76 13.92 -10.22 -6.21
N PHE A 77 14.24 -9.76 -7.42
CA PHE A 77 13.51 -10.16 -8.63
C PHE A 77 13.59 -11.67 -8.93
N ASP A 78 14.65 -12.32 -8.49
CA ASP A 78 14.94 -13.75 -8.66
C ASP A 78 14.45 -14.62 -7.47
N ASP A 79 13.76 -14.05 -6.49
CA ASP A 79 13.14 -14.80 -5.40
C ASP A 79 12.07 -15.76 -5.97
N PRO A 80 12.08 -17.06 -5.61
CA PRO A 80 11.07 -18.03 -6.08
C PRO A 80 9.61 -17.61 -5.81
N MET A 81 9.38 -16.83 -4.76
CA MET A 81 8.06 -16.26 -4.47
C MET A 81 7.64 -15.23 -5.53
N VAL A 82 8.58 -14.41 -6.01
CA VAL A 82 8.35 -13.43 -7.06
C VAL A 82 8.05 -14.12 -8.40
N GLU A 83 8.76 -15.21 -8.71
CA GLU A 83 8.46 -16.04 -9.89
C GLU A 83 7.05 -16.65 -9.85
N LYS A 84 6.56 -17.00 -8.66
CA LYS A 84 5.18 -17.45 -8.48
C LYS A 84 4.20 -16.30 -8.67
N ASP A 85 4.44 -15.14 -8.04
CA ASP A 85 3.55 -13.99 -8.12
C ASP A 85 3.44 -13.44 -9.55
N LYS A 86 4.51 -13.47 -10.35
CA LYS A 86 4.50 -13.13 -11.80
C LYS A 86 3.43 -13.88 -12.60
N LYS A 87 3.07 -15.10 -12.18
CA LYS A 87 2.05 -15.93 -12.84
C LYS A 87 0.63 -15.68 -12.32
N LEU A 88 0.49 -14.94 -11.23
CA LEU A 88 -0.76 -14.72 -10.51
C LEU A 88 -1.31 -13.31 -10.70
N VAL A 89 -0.47 -12.36 -11.13
CA VAL A 89 -0.84 -10.96 -11.29
C VAL A 89 -0.85 -10.55 -12.77
N PRO A 90 -1.73 -9.63 -13.17
CA PRO A 90 -1.77 -9.12 -14.54
C PRO A 90 -0.75 -8.02 -14.82
N TYR A 91 -0.38 -7.22 -13.80
CA TYR A 91 0.61 -6.16 -13.96
C TYR A 91 2.03 -6.72 -14.07
N LYS A 92 2.93 -5.94 -14.67
CA LYS A 92 4.32 -6.35 -14.86
C LYS A 92 5.11 -6.25 -13.56
N ILE A 93 5.82 -7.33 -13.23
CA ILE A 93 6.89 -7.31 -12.23
C ILE A 93 8.21 -7.27 -13.00
N VAL A 94 9.03 -6.26 -12.73
CA VAL A 94 10.29 -5.97 -13.44
C VAL A 94 11.48 -5.98 -12.48
N LYS A 95 12.67 -6.19 -13.03
CA LYS A 95 13.92 -6.15 -12.27
C LYS A 95 14.42 -4.71 -12.23
N ALA A 96 14.59 -4.15 -11.03
CA ALA A 96 15.25 -2.86 -10.86
C ALA A 96 16.76 -2.96 -11.10
N ASP A 97 17.44 -1.82 -11.27
CA ASP A 97 18.90 -1.76 -11.48
C ASP A 97 19.69 -2.40 -10.33
N ASN A 98 19.20 -2.25 -9.09
CA ASN A 98 19.79 -2.89 -7.92
C ASN A 98 19.47 -4.39 -7.83
N GLY A 99 18.57 -4.91 -8.67
CA GLY A 99 18.10 -6.30 -8.75
C GLY A 99 16.86 -6.63 -7.91
N ASP A 100 16.22 -5.64 -7.30
CA ASP A 100 14.97 -5.84 -6.55
C ASP A 100 13.77 -6.06 -7.48
N ALA A 101 12.72 -6.67 -6.92
CA ALA A 101 11.44 -6.84 -7.60
C ALA A 101 10.65 -5.53 -7.55
N TRP A 102 10.49 -4.89 -8.71
CA TRP A 102 9.66 -3.69 -8.89
C TRP A 102 8.44 -4.01 -9.72
N VAL A 103 7.50 -3.07 -9.80
CA VAL A 103 6.32 -3.15 -10.66
C VAL A 103 6.38 -2.08 -11.74
N GLU A 104 5.82 -2.34 -12.90
CA GLU A 104 5.75 -1.37 -14.00
C GLU A 104 4.30 -1.18 -14.44
N VAL A 105 3.88 0.08 -14.54
CA VAL A 105 2.59 0.49 -15.11
C VAL A 105 2.86 1.61 -16.12
N ASN A 106 2.28 1.51 -17.32
CA ASN A 106 2.41 2.53 -18.37
C ASN A 106 3.87 2.93 -18.67
N GLY A 107 4.79 1.95 -18.65
CA GLY A 107 6.22 2.17 -18.87
C GLY A 107 6.97 2.83 -17.71
N LYS A 108 6.30 3.07 -16.58
CA LYS A 108 6.91 3.61 -15.37
C LYS A 108 7.13 2.53 -14.33
N ALA A 109 8.40 2.22 -14.05
CA ALA A 109 8.79 1.33 -12.99
C ALA A 109 8.69 2.04 -11.62
N MET A 110 8.20 1.32 -10.61
CA MET A 110 8.03 1.78 -9.23
C MET A 110 8.38 0.65 -8.26
N SER A 111 8.99 1.02 -7.14
CA SER A 111 9.26 0.10 -6.05
C SER A 111 7.96 -0.29 -5.31
N PRO A 112 7.92 -1.49 -4.69
CA PRO A 112 6.80 -1.87 -3.82
C PRO A 112 6.58 -0.91 -2.64
N ALA A 113 7.65 -0.26 -2.17
CA ALA A 113 7.60 0.75 -1.11
C ALA A 113 6.87 2.01 -1.58
N GLU A 114 7.17 2.52 -2.79
CA GLU A 114 6.46 3.67 -3.37
C GLU A 114 4.96 3.40 -3.55
N VAL A 115 4.59 2.20 -4.01
CA VAL A 115 3.17 1.83 -4.15
C VAL A 115 2.49 1.74 -2.77
N SER A 116 3.19 1.16 -1.79
CA SER A 116 2.70 1.08 -0.41
C SER A 116 2.54 2.48 0.22
N ALA A 117 3.43 3.42 -0.11
CA ALA A 117 3.35 4.81 0.34
C ALA A 117 2.07 5.51 -0.13
N MET A 118 1.56 5.18 -1.33
CA MET A 118 0.29 5.71 -1.83
C MET A 118 -0.89 5.21 -0.98
N ILE A 119 -0.84 3.96 -0.52
CA ILE A 119 -1.83 3.39 0.40
C ILE A 119 -1.72 4.03 1.78
N LEU A 120 -0.51 4.18 2.31
CA LEU A 120 -0.25 4.85 3.59
C LEU A 120 -0.69 6.32 3.57
N THR A 121 -0.49 7.02 2.45
CA THR A 121 -0.98 8.39 2.26
C THR A 121 -2.49 8.45 2.40
N LYS A 122 -3.24 7.52 1.78
CA LYS A 122 -4.70 7.43 1.94
C LYS A 122 -5.12 7.16 3.39
N MET A 123 -4.35 6.35 4.13
CA MET A 123 -4.60 6.07 5.56
C MET A 123 -4.36 7.31 6.42
N LYS A 124 -3.30 8.07 6.12
CA LYS A 124 -3.01 9.36 6.74
C LYS A 124 -4.13 10.36 6.48
N GLU A 125 -4.52 10.57 5.21
CA GLU A 125 -5.61 11.49 4.82
C GLU A 125 -6.93 11.14 5.54
N THR A 126 -7.21 9.84 5.70
CA THR A 126 -8.38 9.35 6.44
C THR A 126 -8.32 9.76 7.92
N ALA A 127 -7.16 9.59 8.56
CA ALA A 127 -6.99 9.99 9.95
C ALA A 127 -7.01 11.52 10.11
N GLU A 128 -6.38 12.28 9.23
CA GLU A 128 -6.38 13.75 9.25
C GLU A 128 -7.79 14.31 9.08
N SER A 129 -8.57 13.76 8.16
CA SER A 129 -9.98 14.15 7.95
C SER A 129 -10.83 13.90 9.19
N PHE A 130 -10.60 12.80 9.90
CA PHE A 130 -11.31 12.46 11.13
C PHE A 130 -10.88 13.33 12.32
N LEU A 131 -9.59 13.65 12.44
CA LEU A 131 -9.02 14.40 13.56
C LEU A 131 -9.15 15.92 13.40
N GLY A 132 -9.26 16.41 12.15
CA GLY A 132 -9.25 17.85 11.86
C GLY A 132 -7.88 18.52 12.01
N GLU A 133 -6.80 17.72 12.05
CA GLU A 133 -5.42 18.20 12.18
C GLU A 133 -4.43 17.32 11.38
N ASN A 134 -3.23 17.84 11.15
CA ASN A 134 -2.17 17.12 10.43
C ASN A 134 -1.56 15.99 11.28
N VAL A 135 -1.35 14.83 10.65
CA VAL A 135 -0.71 13.66 11.24
C VAL A 135 0.70 13.49 10.69
N THR A 136 1.68 13.35 11.58
CA THR A 136 3.10 13.26 11.22
C THR A 136 3.80 12.00 11.74
N GLN A 137 3.11 11.19 12.55
CA GLN A 137 3.68 10.00 13.18
C GLN A 137 2.71 8.82 13.06
N ALA A 138 3.24 7.64 12.73
CA ALA A 138 2.48 6.42 12.61
C ALA A 138 3.23 5.22 13.19
N VAL A 139 2.47 4.22 13.61
CA VAL A 139 2.93 2.85 13.86
C VAL A 139 2.35 1.98 12.76
N ILE A 140 3.21 1.31 11.98
CA ILE A 140 2.81 0.50 10.82
C ILE A 140 3.10 -0.98 11.07
N THR A 141 2.12 -1.84 10.78
CA THR A 141 2.25 -3.29 10.97
C THR A 141 3.09 -3.98 9.89
N VAL A 142 3.85 -4.99 10.30
CA VAL A 142 4.53 -5.94 9.41
C VAL A 142 4.28 -7.37 9.90
N PRO A 143 4.24 -8.37 9.00
CA PRO A 143 4.21 -9.77 9.41
C PRO A 143 5.39 -10.13 10.33
N ALA A 144 5.16 -10.98 11.32
CA ALA A 144 6.20 -11.39 12.26
C ALA A 144 7.43 -12.01 11.57
N TYR A 145 7.21 -12.73 10.47
CA TYR A 145 8.25 -13.39 9.68
C TYR A 145 8.96 -12.48 8.67
N PHE A 146 8.64 -11.19 8.60
CA PHE A 146 9.37 -10.27 7.74
C PHE A 146 10.84 -10.17 8.18
N ASN A 147 11.74 -10.28 7.21
CA ASN A 147 13.17 -10.07 7.42
C ASN A 147 13.50 -8.56 7.45
N ASP A 148 14.76 -8.23 7.73
CA ASP A 148 15.23 -6.85 7.88
C ASP A 148 14.99 -5.99 6.63
N SER A 149 15.23 -6.52 5.43
CA SER A 149 14.99 -5.79 4.17
C SER A 149 13.51 -5.45 3.99
N GLN A 150 12.61 -6.38 4.30
CA GLN A 150 11.17 -6.16 4.18
C GLN A 150 10.65 -5.16 5.24
N ARG A 151 11.21 -5.20 6.45
CA ARG A 151 10.92 -4.24 7.52
C ARG A 151 11.40 -2.84 7.15
N GLN A 152 12.63 -2.72 6.64
CA GLN A 152 13.20 -1.45 6.22
C GLN A 152 12.41 -0.86 5.05
N ALA A 153 12.10 -1.65 4.02
CA ALA A 153 11.29 -1.19 2.89
C ALA A 153 9.86 -0.77 3.31
N THR A 154 9.28 -1.40 4.34
CA THR A 154 8.00 -0.95 4.89
C THR A 154 8.13 0.38 5.63
N LYS A 155 9.22 0.59 6.36
CA LYS A 155 9.54 1.86 7.03
C LYS A 155 9.83 2.98 6.04
N ASP A 156 10.50 2.67 4.92
CA ASP A 156 10.80 3.65 3.87
C ASP A 156 9.53 4.08 3.11
N ALA A 157 8.46 3.27 3.14
CA ALA A 157 7.18 3.63 2.56
C ALA A 157 6.43 4.73 3.34
N GLY A 158 6.73 4.93 4.64
CA GLY A 158 6.08 5.95 5.47
C GLY A 158 6.33 5.79 6.96
#